data_AF-A0A1Z5SJ85-F1
#
_entry.id   AF-A0A1Z5SJ85-F1
#
_cell.length_a   1.000
_cell.length_b   1.000
_cell.length_c   1.000
_cell.angle_alpha   90.00
_cell.angle_beta   90.00
_cell.angle_gamma   90.00
#
_symmetry.space_group_name_H-M   'P 1'
#
loop_
_entity.id
_entity.type
_entity.pdbx_description
1 polymer ?
#
loop_
_entity_poly.entity_id
_entity_poly.type
_entity_poly.pdbx_seq_one_letter_code
_entity_poly.pdbx_strand_id
1 'polypeptide(L)'
;MSSRSFFQILLKVFAMLIFLKLVEFVVQLAQLSIYSLGEFSLGMILLEVFPIGIFVFFIYTLLFKCDYIINKFKLLDNIDADVSINMHRSDVLSIAIIVLGGYVLIDEIPVLFRTVYSYWWEGKMEMGYSMVSKAPFFFSGAKILVGLLLLGNTKMIVNYIELRRKK
;
A
#
# COMPACT_ATOMS: atom_id res chain seq x y z
N MET A 1 22.58 10.09 -11.50
CA MET A 1 21.90 10.38 -10.21
C MET A 1 22.02 9.10 -9.42
N SER A 2 22.43 9.13 -8.15
CA SER A 2 22.63 7.87 -7.43
C SER A 2 21.32 7.07 -7.35
N SER A 3 21.39 5.75 -7.50
CA SER A 3 20.22 4.87 -7.39
C SER A 3 19.54 5.00 -6.04
N ARG A 4 20.31 5.27 -4.99
CA ARG A 4 19.76 5.60 -3.68
C ARG A 4 18.88 6.84 -3.73
N SER A 5 19.37 7.95 -4.31
CA SER A 5 18.58 9.18 -4.43
C SER A 5 17.30 8.97 -5.24
N PHE A 6 17.34 8.15 -6.29
CA PHE A 6 16.15 7.78 -7.07
C PHE A 6 15.09 7.08 -6.21
N PHE A 7 15.47 6.03 -5.48
CA PHE A 7 14.53 5.32 -4.61
C PHE A 7 14.03 6.18 -3.45
N GLN A 8 14.85 7.07 -2.90
CA GLN A 8 14.39 8.03 -1.90
C GLN A 8 13.31 8.95 -2.47
N ILE A 9 13.47 9.47 -3.69
CA ILE A 9 12.44 10.27 -4.37
C ILE A 9 11.19 9.43 -4.61
N LEU A 10 11.34 8.20 -5.12
CA LEU A 10 10.23 7.29 -5.36
C LEU A 10 9.40 7.02 -4.09
N LEU A 11 10.06 6.72 -2.97
CA LEU A 11 9.38 6.49 -1.69
C LEU A 11 8.66 7.75 -1.18
N LYS A 12 9.21 8.95 -1.42
CA LYS A 12 8.53 10.21 -1.09
C LYS A 12 7.30 10.47 -1.97
N VAL A 13 7.34 10.10 -3.24
CA VAL A 13 6.17 10.13 -4.13
C VAL A 13 5.09 9.18 -3.60
N PHE A 14 5.47 7.97 -3.19
CA PHE A 14 4.55 7.04 -2.54
C PHE A 14 3.95 7.58 -1.25
N ALA A 15 4.75 8.25 -0.42
CA ALA A 15 4.22 8.91 0.77
C ALA A 15 3.17 9.98 0.43
N MET A 16 3.39 10.77 -0.64
CA MET A 16 2.40 11.75 -1.10
C MET A 16 1.11 11.09 -1.62
N LEU A 17 1.21 9.97 -2.34
CA LEU A 17 0.03 9.22 -2.78
C LEU A 17 -0.77 8.69 -1.58
N ILE A 18 -0.09 8.12 -0.59
CA ILE A 18 -0.74 7.65 0.65
C ILE A 18 -1.38 8.82 1.39
N PHE A 19 -0.73 9.99 1.44
CA PHE A 19 -1.28 11.18 2.07
C PHE A 19 -2.60 11.60 1.41
N LEU A 20 -2.68 11.58 0.07
CA LEU A 20 -3.93 11.86 -0.65
C LEU A 20 -5.05 10.87 -0.24
N LYS A 21 -4.72 9.58 -0.19
CA LYS A 21 -5.66 8.53 0.26
C LYS A 21 -6.09 8.70 1.72
N LEU A 22 -5.18 9.17 2.58
CA LEU A 22 -5.51 9.48 3.97
C LEU A 22 -6.55 10.61 4.05
N VAL A 23 -6.40 11.66 3.24
CA VAL A 23 -7.39 12.76 3.19
C VAL A 23 -8.75 12.23 2.76
N GLU A 24 -8.81 11.44 1.68
CA GLU A 24 -10.05 10.79 1.22
C GLU A 24 -10.68 9.91 2.31
N PHE A 25 -9.86 9.16 3.04
CA PHE A 25 -10.31 8.28 4.13
C PHE A 25 -10.86 9.08 5.31
N VAL A 26 -10.19 10.17 5.72
CA VAL A 26 -10.65 11.05 6.81
C VAL A 26 -12.00 11.68 6.49
N VAL A 27 -12.19 12.15 5.25
CA VAL A 27 -13.49 12.71 4.82
C VAL A 27 -14.60 11.66 4.91
N GLN A 28 -14.33 10.42 4.49
CA GLN A 28 -15.29 9.32 4.59
C GLN A 28 -15.62 8.96 6.04
N LEU A 29 -14.61 8.92 6.91
CA LEU A 29 -14.84 8.68 8.34
C LEU A 29 -15.70 9.78 8.96
N ALA A 30 -15.42 11.05 8.64
CA ALA A 30 -16.22 12.16 9.15
C ALA A 30 -17.70 12.06 8.73
N GLN A 31 -17.99 11.61 7.50
CA GLN A 31 -19.37 11.34 7.07
C GLN A 31 -20.03 10.28 7.95
N LEU A 32 -19.35 9.15 8.19
CA LEU A 32 -19.84 8.07 9.04
C LEU A 32 -20.07 8.51 10.48
N SER A 33 -19.17 9.30 11.05
CA SER A 33 -19.30 9.85 12.41
C SER A 33 -20.52 10.78 12.54
N ILE A 34 -20.90 11.49 11.47
CA ILE A 34 -22.12 12.32 11.44
C ILE A 34 -23.38 11.44 11.44
N TYR A 35 -23.38 10.34 10.68
CA TYR A 35 -24.50 9.39 10.67
C TYR A 35 -24.64 8.60 11.98
N SER A 36 -23.58 8.50 12.78
CA SER A 36 -23.54 7.77 14.05
C SER A 36 -23.71 8.65 15.30
N LEU A 37 -24.09 9.93 15.13
CA LEU A 37 -24.36 10.90 16.21
C LEU A 37 -25.48 10.41 17.15
N GLY A 38 -25.14 9.49 18.06
CA GLY A 38 -26.08 8.87 18.99
C GLY A 38 -25.57 7.56 19.60
N GLU A 39 -24.66 6.84 18.92
CA GLU A 39 -24.18 5.52 19.35
C GLU A 39 -22.65 5.42 19.42
N PHE A 40 -21.97 6.43 19.96
CA PHE A 40 -20.52 6.39 20.11
C PHE A 40 -20.08 5.29 21.10
N SER A 41 -19.47 4.23 20.57
CA SER A 41 -18.82 3.19 21.36
C SER A 41 -17.29 3.30 21.26
N LEU A 42 -16.58 2.94 22.32
CA LEU A 42 -15.11 2.90 22.33
C LEU A 42 -14.53 2.09 21.14
N GLY A 43 -15.20 1.03 20.74
CA GLY A 43 -14.80 0.23 19.58
C GLY A 43 -14.86 1.00 18.25
N MET A 44 -15.83 1.92 18.09
CA MET A 44 -15.94 2.75 16.87
C MET A 44 -14.81 3.75 16.80
N ILE A 45 -14.52 4.42 17.92
CA ILE A 45 -13.40 5.37 18.00
C ILE A 45 -12.09 4.67 17.69
N LEU A 46 -11.87 3.46 18.23
CA LEU A 46 -10.68 2.67 17.92
C LEU A 46 -10.60 2.31 16.44
N LEU A 47 -11.70 1.90 15.81
CA LEU A 47 -11.74 1.55 14.39
C LEU A 47 -11.56 2.75 13.45
N GLU A 48 -11.84 3.98 13.90
CA GLU A 48 -11.62 5.21 13.13
C GLU A 48 -10.19 5.74 13.28
N VAL A 49 -9.69 5.80 14.52
CA VAL A 49 -8.38 6.39 14.83
C VAL A 49 -7.23 5.45 14.49
N PHE A 50 -7.42 4.14 14.66
CA PHE A 50 -6.34 3.16 14.44
C PHE A 50 -5.84 3.14 12.99
N PRO A 51 -6.68 3.08 11.95
CA PRO A 51 -6.21 3.14 10.56
C PRO A 51 -5.51 4.46 10.23
N ILE A 52 -5.98 5.60 10.77
CA ILE A 52 -5.31 6.90 10.61
C ILE A 52 -3.88 6.83 11.17
N GLY A 53 -3.72 6.27 12.37
CA GLY A 53 -2.39 6.07 12.97
C GLY A 53 -1.48 5.21 12.10
N ILE A 54 -2.02 4.15 11.48
CA ILE A 54 -1.28 3.31 10.53
C ILE A 54 -0.85 4.11 9.30
N PHE A 55 -1.74 4.90 8.70
CA PHE A 55 -1.40 5.74 7.56
C PHE A 55 -0.32 6.76 7.89
N VAL A 56 -0.45 7.47 9.01
CA VAL A 56 0.54 8.44 9.46
C VAL A 56 1.88 7.76 9.70
N PHE A 57 1.88 6.56 10.30
CA PHE A 57 3.10 5.77 10.49
C PHE A 57 3.77 5.40 9.16
N PHE A 58 3.00 4.96 8.16
CA PHE A 58 3.55 4.65 6.83
C PHE A 58 4.10 5.89 6.13
N ILE A 59 3.36 7.00 6.13
CA ILE A 59 3.80 8.28 5.56
C ILE A 59 5.10 8.73 6.23
N TYR A 60 5.15 8.71 7.56
CA TYR A 60 6.34 9.07 8.32
C TYR A 60 7.54 8.19 7.95
N THR A 61 7.33 6.88 7.90
CA THR A 61 8.40 5.93 7.55
C THR A 61 8.89 6.14 6.12
N LEU A 62 7.99 6.41 5.17
CA LEU A 62 8.34 6.64 3.77
C LEU A 62 9.01 8.00 3.52
N LEU A 63 8.68 9.05 4.29
CA LEU A 63 9.28 10.39 4.15
C LEU A 63 10.63 10.52 4.87
N PHE A 64 10.73 10.00 6.10
CA PHE A 64 11.87 10.24 6.99
C PHE A 64 12.78 9.04 7.19
N LYS A 65 12.30 7.81 6.91
CA LYS A 65 13.08 6.57 7.04
C LYS A 65 13.26 5.86 5.70
N CYS A 66 13.43 6.61 4.61
CA CYS A 66 13.66 6.07 3.27
C CYS A 66 14.82 5.06 3.25
N ASP A 67 15.96 5.39 3.86
CA ASP A 67 17.15 4.52 3.87
C ASP A 67 16.89 3.19 4.58
N TYR A 68 16.06 3.20 5.64
CA TYR A 68 15.67 1.97 6.32
C TYR A 68 14.88 1.05 5.38
N ILE A 69 13.90 1.59 4.65
CA ILE A 69 13.10 0.84 3.69
C ILE A 69 13.97 0.30 2.56
N ILE A 70 14.83 1.15 1.98
CA ILE A 70 15.75 0.77 0.90
C ILE A 70 16.62 -0.42 1.31
N ASN A 71 17.18 -0.38 2.51
CA ASN A 71 18.04 -1.45 3.02
C ASN A 71 17.24 -2.69 3.44
N LYS A 72 16.06 -2.53 4.04
CA LYS A 72 15.22 -3.63 4.54
C LYS A 72 14.65 -4.46 3.39
N PHE A 73 14.18 -3.80 2.33
CA PHE A 73 13.68 -4.44 1.12
C PHE A 73 14.78 -4.71 0.10
N LYS A 74 16.04 -4.36 0.41
CA LYS A 74 17.20 -4.60 -0.45
C LYS A 74 16.98 -4.07 -1.87
N LEU A 75 16.37 -2.89 -1.98
CA LEU A 75 15.93 -2.31 -3.26
C LEU A 75 17.11 -2.02 -4.20
N LEU A 76 18.32 -1.86 -3.66
CA LEU A 76 19.54 -1.56 -4.40
C LEU A 76 20.40 -2.79 -4.72
N ASP A 77 20.07 -3.98 -4.22
CA ASP A 77 20.98 -5.15 -4.28
C ASP A 77 21.34 -5.61 -5.70
N ASN A 78 20.63 -5.16 -6.75
CA ASN A 78 20.95 -5.48 -8.15
C ASN A 78 20.71 -4.29 -9.09
N ILE A 79 20.86 -3.07 -8.58
CA ILE A 79 20.77 -1.87 -9.41
C ILE A 79 22.12 -1.18 -9.34
N ASP A 80 22.65 -0.80 -10.50
CA ASP A 80 23.91 -0.09 -10.58
C ASP A 80 23.92 1.15 -9.68
N ALA A 81 25.10 1.52 -9.16
CA ALA A 81 25.22 2.62 -8.19
C ALA A 81 24.73 3.97 -8.74
N ASP A 82 24.81 4.15 -10.06
CA ASP A 82 24.32 5.33 -10.77
C ASP A 82 23.16 4.99 -11.71
N VAL A 83 22.05 5.69 -11.52
CA VAL A 83 20.98 5.80 -12.51
C VAL A 83 21.50 6.67 -13.63
N SER A 84 22.07 6.03 -14.65
CA SER A 84 22.39 6.64 -15.94
C SER A 84 21.33 6.27 -16.97
N ILE A 85 21.21 7.05 -18.04
CA ILE A 85 20.27 6.76 -19.15
C ILE A 85 20.57 5.39 -19.80
N ASN A 86 21.78 4.86 -19.59
CA ASN A 86 22.23 3.59 -20.12
C ASN A 86 22.09 2.44 -19.10
N MET A 87 20.97 2.42 -18.36
CA MET A 87 20.66 1.34 -17.42
C MET A 87 20.54 -0.02 -18.11
N HIS A 88 21.00 -1.06 -17.43
CA HIS A 88 20.71 -2.42 -17.85
C HIS A 88 19.20 -2.70 -17.79
N ARG A 89 18.68 -3.49 -18.73
CA ARG A 89 17.23 -3.74 -18.86
C ARG A 89 16.65 -4.45 -17.64
N SER A 90 17.43 -5.30 -16.97
CA SER A 90 17.06 -5.96 -15.71
C SER A 90 16.70 -4.95 -14.62
N ASP A 91 17.38 -3.81 -14.60
CA ASP A 91 17.27 -2.81 -13.54
C ASP A 91 15.98 -2.02 -13.73
N VAL A 92 15.68 -1.67 -14.98
CA VAL A 92 14.39 -1.05 -15.36
C VAL A 92 13.23 -1.97 -15.01
N LEU A 93 13.35 -3.27 -15.30
CA LEU A 93 12.35 -4.28 -14.95
C LEU A 93 12.18 -4.41 -13.43
N SER A 94 13.28 -4.42 -12.68
CA SER A 94 13.26 -4.48 -11.21
C SER A 94 12.55 -3.26 -10.63
N ILE A 95 12.89 -2.06 -11.09
CA ILE A 95 12.24 -0.82 -10.69
C ILE A 95 10.74 -0.87 -11.01
N ALA A 96 10.37 -1.30 -12.22
CA ALA A 96 8.96 -1.39 -12.61
C ALA A 96 8.16 -2.34 -11.70
N ILE A 97 8.71 -3.51 -11.37
CA ILE A 97 8.07 -4.48 -10.46
C ILE A 97 7.93 -3.90 -9.05
N ILE A 98 8.96 -3.22 -8.55
CA ILE A 98 8.92 -2.56 -7.24
C ILE A 98 7.85 -1.46 -7.23
N VAL A 99 7.80 -0.64 -8.28
CA VAL A 99 6.83 0.45 -8.41
C VAL A 99 5.41 -0.09 -8.42
N LEU A 100 5.15 -1.12 -9.25
CA LEU A 100 3.84 -1.76 -9.34
C LEU A 100 3.43 -2.41 -8.02
N GLY A 101 4.33 -3.17 -7.39
CA GLY A 101 4.06 -3.81 -6.10
C GLY A 101 3.76 -2.79 -5.01
N GLY A 102 4.55 -1.73 -4.91
CA GLY A 102 4.31 -0.63 -3.96
C GLY A 102 2.99 0.09 -4.21
N TYR A 103 2.69 0.42 -5.47
CA TYR A 103 1.43 1.08 -5.85
C TYR A 103 0.20 0.24 -5.48
N VAL A 104 0.22 -1.07 -5.75
CA VAL A 104 -0.88 -1.98 -5.39
C VAL A 104 -1.13 -1.98 -3.88
N LEU A 105 -0.07 -1.97 -3.07
CA LEU A 105 -0.24 -1.90 -1.61
C LEU A 105 -0.83 -0.57 -1.16
N ILE A 106 -0.38 0.54 -1.73
CA ILE A 106 -0.88 1.88 -1.40
C ILE A 106 -2.38 2.00 -1.71
N ASP A 107 -2.82 1.40 -2.81
CA ASP A 107 -4.22 1.49 -3.23
C ASP A 107 -5.14 0.55 -2.44
N GLU A 108 -4.70 -0.68 -2.17
CA GLU A 108 -5.58 -1.73 -1.62
C GLU A 108 -5.62 -1.78 -0.08
N ILE A 109 -4.57 -1.33 0.62
CA ILE A 109 -4.57 -1.27 2.10
C ILE A 109 -5.72 -0.38 2.63
N PRO A 110 -5.96 0.85 2.12
CA PRO A 110 -7.12 1.66 2.52
C PRO A 110 -8.45 0.96 2.25
N VAL A 111 -8.59 0.30 1.10
CA VAL A 111 -9.81 -0.40 0.70
C VAL A 111 -10.11 -1.54 1.68
N LEU A 112 -9.09 -2.28 2.12
CA LEU A 112 -9.24 -3.33 3.11
C LEU A 112 -9.76 -2.77 4.43
N PHE A 113 -9.17 -1.68 4.95
CA PHE A 113 -9.65 -1.04 6.19
C PHE A 113 -11.10 -0.54 6.06
N ARG A 114 -11.43 0.09 4.94
CA ARG A 114 -12.80 0.55 4.66
C ARG A 114 -13.80 -0.61 4.67
N THR A 115 -13.45 -1.72 4.02
CA THR A 115 -14.32 -2.90 3.94
C THR A 115 -14.50 -3.55 5.32
N VAL A 116 -13.44 -3.63 6.13
CA VAL A 116 -13.53 -4.13 7.52
C VAL A 116 -14.45 -3.24 8.36
N TYR A 117 -14.31 -1.92 8.21
CA TYR A 117 -15.14 -0.96 8.94
C TYR A 117 -16.62 -1.09 8.54
N SER A 118 -16.94 -1.14 7.23
CA SER A 118 -18.32 -1.29 6.76
C SER A 118 -18.96 -2.58 7.29
N TYR A 119 -18.22 -3.69 7.28
CA TYR A 119 -18.69 -4.95 7.85
C TYR A 119 -19.06 -4.86 9.33
N TRP A 120 -18.23 -4.17 10.10
CA TRP A 120 -18.43 -4.06 11.54
C TRP A 120 -19.58 -3.10 11.88
N TRP A 121 -19.75 -2.04 11.09
CA TRP A 121 -20.85 -1.09 11.23
C TRP A 121 -22.20 -1.74 10.90
N GLU A 122 -22.30 -2.45 9.79
CA GLU A 122 -23.54 -3.14 9.39
C GLU A 122 -23.93 -4.27 10.34
N GLY A 123 -22.93 -5.00 10.86
CA GLY A 123 -23.18 -6.01 11.90
C GLY A 123 -23.82 -5.45 13.17
N LYS A 124 -23.74 -4.13 13.41
CA LYS A 124 -24.46 -3.45 14.49
C LYS A 124 -25.82 -2.91 14.06
N MET A 125 -25.99 -2.50 12.81
CA MET A 125 -27.24 -1.93 12.30
C MET A 125 -28.27 -2.99 11.87
N GLU A 126 -27.85 -4.22 11.55
CA GLU A 126 -28.76 -5.21 10.96
C GLU A 126 -29.40 -6.14 12.00
N MET A 127 -30.70 -5.90 12.20
CA MET A 127 -31.70 -6.91 12.48
C MET A 127 -31.89 -7.88 11.27
N GLY A 128 -30.82 -8.57 10.84
CA GLY A 128 -30.92 -9.79 10.03
C GLY A 128 -31.00 -9.71 8.51
N TYR A 129 -30.51 -8.65 7.83
CA TYR A 129 -30.54 -8.56 6.36
C TYR A 129 -29.21 -8.11 5.72
N SER A 130 -28.12 -8.88 5.89
CA SER A 130 -26.82 -8.54 5.29
C SER A 130 -26.74 -8.90 3.82
N MET A 131 -26.83 -7.90 2.95
CA MET A 131 -26.48 -8.02 1.52
C MET A 131 -25.06 -7.52 1.21
N VAL A 132 -24.20 -7.29 2.20
CA VAL A 132 -22.83 -6.83 1.92
C VAL A 132 -21.93 -8.00 1.59
N SER A 133 -21.70 -8.13 0.28
CA SER A 133 -20.86 -9.15 -0.33
C SER A 133 -19.45 -9.11 0.23
N LYS A 134 -18.96 -10.25 0.75
CA LYS A 134 -17.59 -10.43 1.29
C LYS A 134 -16.51 -10.37 0.23
N ALA A 135 -16.92 -10.33 -1.04
CA ALA A 135 -16.02 -10.32 -2.17
C ALA A 135 -14.97 -9.20 -2.11
N PRO A 136 -15.28 -7.92 -1.83
CA PRO A 136 -14.30 -6.84 -1.81
C PRO A 136 -13.19 -7.05 -0.77
N PHE A 137 -13.52 -7.65 0.38
CA PHE A 137 -12.53 -7.99 1.41
C PHE A 137 -11.53 -9.02 0.89
N PHE A 138 -12.02 -10.13 0.31
CA PHE A 138 -11.18 -11.19 -0.23
C PHE A 138 -10.36 -10.70 -1.44
N PHE A 139 -10.96 -9.91 -2.33
CA PHE A 139 -10.27 -9.34 -3.49
C PHE A 139 -9.15 -8.39 -3.06
N SER A 140 -9.42 -7.48 -2.11
CA SER A 140 -8.40 -6.54 -1.60
C SER A 140 -7.26 -7.30 -0.91
N GLY A 141 -7.59 -8.30 -0.08
CA GLY A 141 -6.60 -9.17 0.56
C GLY A 141 -5.72 -9.91 -0.45
N ALA A 142 -6.31 -10.48 -1.50
CA ALA A 142 -5.57 -11.17 -2.57
C ALA A 142 -4.61 -10.22 -3.30
N LYS A 143 -5.06 -9.00 -3.62
CA LYS A 143 -4.20 -8.00 -4.28
C LYS A 143 -3.05 -7.53 -3.38
N ILE A 144 -3.28 -7.37 -2.09
CA ILE A 144 -2.22 -7.07 -1.12
C ILE A 144 -1.17 -8.18 -1.10
N LEU A 145 -1.60 -9.45 -1.10
CA LEU A 145 -0.68 -10.58 -1.18
C LEU A 145 0.14 -10.55 -2.48
N VAL A 146 -0.49 -10.24 -3.62
CA VAL A 146 0.21 -10.07 -4.89
C VAL A 146 1.22 -8.93 -4.81
N GLY A 147 0.85 -7.76 -4.29
CA GLY A 147 1.75 -6.63 -4.11
C GLY A 147 2.98 -6.97 -3.23
N LEU A 148 2.76 -7.69 -2.13
CA LEU A 148 3.83 -8.17 -1.26
C LEU A 148 4.74 -9.19 -1.96
N LEU A 149 4.16 -10.13 -2.74
CA LEU A 149 4.92 -11.10 -3.51
C LEU A 149 5.79 -10.44 -4.57
N LEU A 150 5.27 -9.40 -5.25
CA LEU A 150 6.03 -8.61 -6.22
C LEU A 150 7.24 -7.93 -5.57
N LEU A 151 7.04 -7.26 -4.42
CA LEU A 151 8.12 -6.60 -3.70
C LEU A 151 9.15 -7.59 -3.15
N GLY A 152 8.69 -8.66 -2.50
CA GLY A 152 9.56 -9.65 -1.85
C GLY A 152 10.35 -10.52 -2.83
N ASN A 153 9.78 -10.82 -4.01
CA ASN A 153 10.37 -11.74 -4.99
C ASN A 153 10.83 -11.05 -6.28
N THR A 154 11.12 -9.75 -6.23
CA THR A 154 11.55 -8.94 -7.39
C THR A 154 12.63 -9.66 -8.23
N LYS A 155 13.67 -10.23 -7.59
CA LYS A 155 14.75 -10.94 -8.29
C LYS A 155 14.25 -12.15 -9.08
N MET A 156 13.40 -12.98 -8.47
CA MET A 156 12.88 -14.20 -9.11
C MET A 156 12.03 -13.85 -10.33
N ILE A 157 11.22 -12.80 -10.23
CA ILE A 157 10.32 -12.36 -11.31
C ILE A 157 11.13 -11.82 -12.48
N VAL A 158 12.10 -10.93 -12.23
CA VAL A 158 12.97 -10.36 -13.28
C VAL A 158 13.71 -11.47 -14.01
N ASN A 159 14.31 -12.41 -13.26
CA ASN A 159 15.08 -13.50 -13.84
C ASN A 159 14.19 -14.44 -14.68
N TYR A 160 12.95 -14.71 -14.24
CA TYR A 160 11.99 -15.48 -15.00
C TYR A 160 11.61 -14.80 -16.34
N ILE A 161 11.41 -13.49 -16.34
CA ILE A 161 11.10 -12.71 -17.54
C ILE A 161 12.29 -12.70 -18.52
N GLU A 162 13.51 -12.52 -18.02
CA GLU A 162 14.72 -12.55 -18.85
C GLU A 162 15.00 -13.93 -19.45
N LEU A 163 14.80 -15.01 -18.67
CA LEU A 163 14.97 -16.39 -19.14
C LEU A 163 13.98 -16.77 -20.24
N ARG A 164 12.72 -16.31 -20.13
CA ARG A 164 11.69 -16.52 -21.15
C ARG A 164 11.99 -15.83 -22.47
N ARG A 165 12.80 -14.77 -22.45
CA ARG A 165 13.16 -13.97 -23.63
C ARG A 165 14.37 -14.52 -24.39
N LYS A 166 15.28 -15.22 -23.71
CA LYS A 166 16.46 -15.85 -24.33
C LYS A 166 16.12 -17.16 -25.06
N LYS A 167 14.92 -17.72 -24.82
CA LYS A 167 14.33 -18.81 -25.61
C LYS A 167 13.51 -18.22 -26.75
#